data_AF-A0A2V8W9L8-F1
#
_entry.id   AF-A0A2V8W9L8-F1
#
_cell.length_a   1.000
_cell.length_b   1.000
_cell.length_c   1.000
_cell.angle_alpha   90.00
_cell.angle_beta   90.00
_cell.angle_gamma   90.00
#
_symmetry.space_group_name_H-M   'P 1'
#
loop_
_entity.id
_entity.type
_entity.pdbx_description
1 polymer ?
#
loop_
_entity_poly.entity_id
_entity_poly.type
_entity_poly.pdbx_seq_one_letter_code
_entity_poly.pdbx_strand_id
1 'polypeptide(L)'
;MSIPDIPASGATPGPRGPTSLGKKLDSWGEIASYLGREVRTVQRWERTEGVPVHRHEHKKKSTVYAYAGELDAWIKQRQPKDDPEADDAFAREQELSGTDSPVDIVNPSVMPPAPGPAPNPDEPAPPVGKRVVIALFALGILCAASLGVYRWLQPADSTQEKVRIAVLPFTYASGDSKPDYITSGLTDLIRTKLGQLDPPHLGVIAATSSRIVAGQPVPEIGRVLNVKYLLEGGVQRAGEQVRIDVQLIQVSDQTHLWSESFTRELSDVLQVESDVSAAIARQILATLPVPSDPQPKALVQPGTVHAATPEIVNSRHAFLQGEFAWGSRGDLRSSIVFFEQAIHDDPNYAEAYAGLAAATAILGQVPNDGLPPGDAKPKAKEAAQRALQLNPKLAEAHAVLGNVAMSYDWDLATAERELRRAIELAPNDPTPHEWYCHLLIVEGHPSEALAEAHRALDLDPVSPLFHDVVAETYYFGRSYDAAIEEAQQVVKLHPGDLSAQFWLGSAYREKKMYPQAIETFQHARQASGDNPAMLMAYGHTQALAGNAAEARAAIQKLQQLATTRFVPNLYPAAIHVGLGEKDEAFRLLNRAFEEKIDRLVYLNVDPMADPLRSDPRFAQLMAKVGFH
;
A
#
# COMPACT_ATOMS: atom_id res chain seq x y z
N MET A 1 -13.07 56.23 28.38
CA MET A 1 -14.29 55.60 27.83
C MET A 1 -14.59 54.37 28.66
N SER A 2 -15.85 54.19 28.99
CA SER A 2 -16.36 53.47 30.17
C SER A 2 -16.33 51.94 30.08
N ILE A 3 -16.10 51.35 31.27
CA ILE A 3 -16.34 49.98 31.83
C ILE A 3 -17.70 49.36 31.38
N PRO A 4 -18.06 48.05 31.52
CA PRO A 4 -17.62 47.10 32.57
C PRO A 4 -17.60 45.57 32.31
N ASP A 5 -17.27 44.88 33.42
CA ASP A 5 -17.24 43.45 33.75
C ASP A 5 -18.40 42.53 33.31
N ILE A 6 -18.05 41.24 33.35
CA ILE A 6 -18.70 39.97 32.99
C ILE A 6 -20.08 39.74 33.63
N PRO A 7 -20.98 38.95 32.99
CA PRO A 7 -21.47 37.76 33.68
C PRO A 7 -21.50 36.47 32.82
N ALA A 8 -21.42 35.37 33.54
CA ALA A 8 -21.46 33.98 33.09
C ALA A 8 -22.80 33.55 32.44
N SER A 9 -22.71 32.45 31.68
CA SER A 9 -23.77 31.46 31.46
C SER A 9 -25.05 31.91 30.73
N GLY A 10 -25.20 31.46 29.49
CA GLY A 10 -26.44 31.58 28.73
C GLY A 10 -26.59 30.56 27.59
N ALA A 11 -26.03 29.35 27.73
CA ALA A 11 -26.41 28.24 26.86
C ALA A 11 -27.66 27.58 27.48
N THR A 12 -28.78 27.69 26.79
CA THR A 12 -30.00 26.94 27.11
C THR A 12 -29.69 25.44 27.08
N PRO A 13 -30.07 24.67 28.12
CA PRO A 13 -29.82 23.24 28.19
C PRO A 13 -30.76 22.52 27.22
N GLY A 14 -30.22 22.03 26.11
CA GLY A 14 -30.87 20.96 25.35
C GLY A 14 -31.01 19.72 26.24
N PRO A 15 -32.09 18.94 26.10
CA PRO A 15 -32.47 17.92 27.08
C PRO A 15 -31.36 16.88 27.26
N ARG A 16 -30.89 16.73 28.50
CA ARG A 16 -29.99 15.65 28.90
C ARG A 16 -30.77 14.34 29.09
N GLY A 17 -30.37 13.32 28.34
CA GLY A 17 -30.54 11.89 28.67
C GLY A 17 -31.80 11.21 28.09
N PRO A 18 -31.72 9.91 27.73
CA PRO A 18 -30.93 8.90 28.42
C PRO A 18 -29.73 8.39 27.60
N THR A 19 -28.51 8.41 28.14
CA THR A 19 -27.82 7.25 28.78
C THR A 19 -27.54 6.09 27.81
N SER A 20 -26.24 5.89 27.49
CA SER A 20 -25.63 4.70 26.87
C SER A 20 -26.35 4.12 25.64
N LEU A 21 -26.19 4.74 24.47
CA LEU A 21 -26.41 4.02 23.22
C LEU A 21 -25.24 3.04 23.03
N GLY A 22 -25.53 1.76 23.27
CA GLY A 22 -24.57 0.66 23.14
C GLY A 22 -24.03 0.50 21.72
N LYS A 23 -23.22 -0.55 21.54
CA LYS A 23 -22.55 -0.93 20.28
C LYS A 23 -23.42 -0.63 19.04
N LYS A 24 -22.87 0.18 18.12
CA LYS A 24 -23.48 0.46 16.82
C LYS A 24 -23.22 -0.72 15.88
N LEU A 25 -24.26 -1.14 15.16
CA LEU A 25 -24.22 -2.23 14.17
C LEU A 25 -24.44 -1.60 12.80
N ASP A 26 -23.45 -1.68 11.93
CA ASP A 26 -23.34 -0.86 10.71
C ASP A 26 -23.73 -1.59 9.42
N SER A 27 -24.31 -2.78 9.53
CA SER A 27 -24.82 -3.54 8.38
C SER A 27 -26.00 -4.44 8.72
N TRP A 28 -26.75 -4.85 7.68
CA TRP A 28 -27.79 -5.87 7.82
C TRP A 28 -27.27 -7.18 8.42
N GLY A 29 -26.04 -7.59 8.09
CA GLY A 29 -25.43 -8.81 8.61
C GLY A 29 -25.13 -8.75 10.11
N GLU A 30 -24.66 -7.59 10.58
CA GLU A 30 -24.39 -7.36 12.01
C GLU A 30 -25.68 -7.27 12.83
N ILE A 31 -26.69 -6.56 12.32
CA ILE A 31 -28.01 -6.47 12.96
C ILE A 31 -28.65 -7.86 13.05
N ALA A 32 -28.55 -8.67 11.98
CA ALA A 32 -29.12 -10.01 11.95
C ALA A 32 -28.38 -10.99 12.87
N SER A 33 -27.04 -10.91 12.91
CA SER A 33 -26.23 -11.69 13.85
C SER A 33 -26.53 -11.32 15.30
N TYR A 34 -26.72 -10.03 15.59
CA TYR A 34 -27.06 -9.55 16.93
C TYR A 34 -28.45 -10.06 17.39
N LEU A 35 -29.43 -10.10 16.49
CA LEU A 35 -30.77 -10.62 16.77
C LEU A 35 -30.86 -12.15 16.70
N GLY A 36 -29.78 -12.85 16.32
CA GLY A 36 -29.76 -14.31 16.13
C GLY A 36 -30.74 -14.75 15.03
N ARG A 37 -30.81 -14.03 13.92
CA ARG A 37 -31.74 -14.28 12.79
C ARG A 37 -31.04 -14.11 11.45
N GLU A 38 -31.69 -14.58 10.39
CA GLU A 38 -31.21 -14.34 9.03
C GLU A 38 -31.53 -12.91 8.56
N VAL A 39 -30.66 -12.36 7.71
CA VAL A 39 -30.79 -11.00 7.15
C VAL A 39 -32.16 -10.76 6.51
N ARG A 40 -32.69 -11.73 5.76
CA ARG A 40 -34.00 -11.63 5.11
C ARG A 40 -35.15 -11.48 6.11
N THR A 41 -35.05 -12.12 7.26
CA THR A 41 -36.07 -12.06 8.33
C THR A 41 -36.07 -10.69 8.98
N VAL A 42 -34.89 -10.14 9.26
CA VAL A 42 -34.75 -8.81 9.87
C VAL A 42 -35.18 -7.70 8.90
N GLN A 43 -34.86 -7.82 7.61
CA GLN A 43 -35.37 -6.90 6.58
C GLN A 43 -36.89 -6.95 6.42
N ARG A 44 -37.49 -8.12 6.66
CA ARG A 44 -38.96 -8.27 6.69
C ARG A 44 -39.52 -7.57 7.93
N TRP A 45 -38.94 -7.81 9.11
CA TRP A 45 -39.33 -7.14 10.37
C TRP A 45 -39.21 -5.62 10.30
N GLU A 46 -38.26 -5.06 9.53
CA GLU A 46 -38.16 -3.61 9.31
C GLU A 46 -39.45 -3.08 8.66
N ARG A 47 -40.00 -3.83 7.69
CA ARG A 47 -41.20 -3.44 6.94
C ARG A 47 -42.50 -3.79 7.66
N THR A 48 -42.53 -4.89 8.41
CA THR A 48 -43.77 -5.45 8.97
C THR A 48 -43.97 -5.15 10.45
N GLU A 49 -42.89 -4.98 11.20
CA GLU A 49 -42.90 -4.88 12.66
C GLU A 49 -42.12 -3.68 13.21
N GLY A 50 -41.51 -2.89 12.31
CA GLY A 50 -40.84 -1.64 12.66
C GLY A 50 -39.62 -1.81 13.56
N VAL A 51 -38.78 -2.82 13.32
CA VAL A 51 -37.48 -2.93 14.02
C VAL A 51 -36.68 -1.63 13.79
N PRO A 52 -36.09 -1.03 14.86
CA PRO A 52 -35.42 0.26 14.78
C PRO A 52 -34.11 0.13 13.99
N VAL A 53 -34.22 0.35 12.68
CA VAL A 53 -33.11 0.36 11.73
C VAL A 53 -33.11 1.72 11.04
N HIS A 54 -31.98 2.40 11.13
CA HIS A 54 -31.78 3.74 10.61
C HIS A 54 -31.05 3.69 9.28
N ARG A 55 -31.32 4.68 8.41
CA ARG A 55 -30.70 4.82 7.10
C ARG A 55 -29.86 6.09 7.08
N HIS A 56 -28.69 6.02 6.46
CA HIS A 56 -27.87 7.21 6.25
C HIS A 56 -28.51 8.12 5.19
N GLU A 57 -28.90 9.34 5.56
CA GLU A 57 -29.66 10.26 4.68
C GLU A 57 -28.87 10.84 3.50
N HIS A 58 -27.56 10.58 3.37
CA HIS A 58 -26.70 11.23 2.36
C HIS A 58 -25.86 10.31 1.46
N LYS A 59 -26.24 9.05 1.26
CA LYS A 59 -25.66 8.21 0.19
C LYS A 59 -26.75 7.39 -0.51
N LYS A 60 -26.57 7.14 -1.82
CA LYS A 60 -27.43 6.28 -2.66
C LYS A 60 -27.78 4.97 -1.93
N LYS A 61 -29.03 4.52 -2.11
CA LYS A 61 -29.71 3.36 -1.49
C LYS A 61 -28.78 2.30 -0.84
N SER A 62 -29.10 2.01 0.42
CA SER A 62 -28.77 0.81 1.26
C SER A 62 -27.45 0.74 2.04
N THR A 63 -27.14 1.75 2.86
CA THR A 63 -26.42 1.51 4.13
C THR A 63 -27.35 1.76 5.31
N VAL A 64 -27.53 0.73 6.14
CA VAL A 64 -28.39 0.76 7.34
C VAL A 64 -27.52 0.61 8.58
N TYR A 65 -27.98 1.15 9.70
CA TYR A 65 -27.38 0.89 11.00
C TYR A 65 -28.46 0.78 12.09
N ALA A 66 -28.14 0.13 13.20
CA ALA A 66 -28.98 0.11 14.39
C ALA A 66 -28.12 0.18 15.65
N TYR A 67 -28.69 0.67 16.74
CA TYR A 67 -28.03 0.63 18.05
C TYR A 67 -28.50 -0.60 18.83
N ALA A 68 -27.55 -1.36 19.39
CA ALA A 68 -27.85 -2.56 20.17
C ALA A 68 -28.91 -2.33 21.25
N GLY A 69 -28.85 -1.20 21.97
CA GLY A 69 -29.83 -0.85 23.00
C GLY A 69 -31.25 -0.59 22.48
N GLU A 70 -31.39 -0.09 21.25
CA GLU A 70 -32.71 0.11 20.61
C GLU A 70 -33.30 -1.23 20.17
N LEU A 71 -32.47 -2.13 19.66
CA LEU A 71 -32.87 -3.49 19.29
C LEU A 71 -33.31 -4.30 20.52
N ASP A 72 -32.58 -4.17 21.64
CA ASP A 72 -32.93 -4.82 22.90
C ASP A 72 -34.27 -4.30 23.45
N ALA A 73 -34.50 -2.98 23.37
CA ALA A 73 -35.75 -2.36 23.79
C ALA A 73 -36.92 -2.78 22.89
N TRP A 74 -36.70 -2.85 21.58
CA TRP A 74 -37.69 -3.31 20.62
C TRP A 74 -38.05 -4.79 20.83
N ILE A 75 -37.07 -5.68 21.03
CA ILE A 75 -37.32 -7.10 21.35
C ILE A 75 -38.21 -7.23 22.58
N LYS A 76 -37.95 -6.45 23.63
CA LYS A 76 -38.74 -6.50 24.88
C LYS A 76 -40.19 -6.05 24.70
N GLN A 77 -40.48 -5.21 23.71
CA GLN A 77 -41.82 -4.69 23.42
C GLN A 77 -42.53 -5.44 22.29
N ARG A 78 -41.80 -6.28 21.54
CA ARG A 78 -42.32 -7.08 20.44
C ARG A 78 -43.34 -8.10 20.95
N GLN A 79 -44.61 -7.97 20.54
CA GLN A 79 -45.59 -9.04 20.67
C GLN A 79 -45.50 -9.95 19.43
N PRO A 80 -45.09 -11.22 19.57
CA PRO A 80 -45.03 -12.13 18.44
C PRO A 80 -46.42 -12.29 17.82
N LYS A 81 -46.57 -12.01 16.53
CA LYS A 81 -47.60 -12.70 15.75
C LYS A 81 -47.03 -14.07 15.42
N ASP A 82 -47.78 -15.13 15.70
CA ASP A 82 -47.40 -16.52 15.44
C ASP A 82 -46.79 -16.64 14.04
N ASP A 83 -45.50 -16.99 13.99
CA ASP A 83 -44.71 -17.17 12.78
C ASP A 83 -44.24 -18.63 12.72
N PRO A 84 -45.11 -19.55 12.27
CA PRO A 84 -44.82 -20.98 12.28
C PRO A 84 -43.61 -21.35 11.40
N GLU A 85 -43.21 -20.49 10.46
CA GLU A 85 -42.06 -20.73 9.58
C GLU A 85 -40.72 -20.38 10.27
N ALA A 86 -40.74 -19.45 11.24
CA ALA A 86 -39.58 -19.14 12.07
C ALA A 86 -39.39 -20.14 13.23
N ASP A 87 -40.48 -20.69 13.75
CA ASP A 87 -40.45 -21.70 14.81
C ASP A 87 -40.07 -23.10 14.25
N ASP A 88 -40.49 -23.45 13.02
CA ASP A 88 -40.09 -24.70 12.34
C ASP A 88 -38.58 -24.78 12.03
N ALA A 89 -37.93 -23.62 11.81
CA ALA A 89 -36.50 -23.54 11.58
C ALA A 89 -35.69 -23.73 12.88
N PHE A 90 -36.27 -23.43 14.04
CA PHE A 90 -35.64 -23.59 15.36
C PHE A 90 -35.96 -24.97 15.99
N ALA A 91 -37.12 -25.55 15.70
CA ALA A 91 -37.51 -26.89 16.17
C ALA A 91 -36.63 -28.01 15.59
N ARG A 92 -36.09 -27.84 14.38
CA ARG A 92 -35.22 -28.84 13.73
C ARG A 92 -33.81 -28.97 14.32
N GLU A 93 -33.38 -28.06 15.18
CA GLU A 93 -32.08 -28.15 15.87
C GLU A 93 -32.18 -28.63 17.33
N GLN A 94 -33.39 -28.77 17.90
CA GLN A 94 -33.59 -29.22 19.29
C GLN A 94 -34.20 -30.63 19.48
N GLU A 95 -34.67 -31.31 18.43
CA GLU A 95 -35.29 -32.65 18.55
C GLU A 95 -34.33 -33.87 18.44
N LEU A 96 -33.03 -33.69 18.62
CA LEU A 96 -32.09 -34.83 18.79
C LEU A 96 -31.40 -34.79 20.18
N SER A 97 -32.21 -34.76 21.24
CA SER A 97 -31.83 -35.33 22.55
C SER A 97 -33.08 -35.93 23.21
N GLY A 98 -33.18 -37.26 23.20
CA GLY A 98 -34.43 -37.98 23.46
C GLY A 98 -34.82 -38.19 24.92
N THR A 99 -35.95 -38.86 25.14
CA THR A 99 -36.10 -40.13 25.91
C THR A 99 -37.58 -40.53 26.07
N ASP A 100 -37.84 -41.80 25.72
CA ASP A 100 -38.58 -42.87 26.42
C ASP A 100 -40.03 -42.72 26.94
N SER A 101 -40.85 -43.77 26.68
CA SER A 101 -42.00 -44.28 27.49
C SER A 101 -42.99 -45.17 26.69
N PRO A 102 -43.77 -46.08 27.34
CA PRO A 102 -43.87 -47.49 26.93
C PRO A 102 -45.30 -48.04 26.61
N VAL A 103 -45.32 -49.24 25.98
CA VAL A 103 -46.16 -50.47 26.23
C VAL A 103 -47.70 -50.29 26.37
N ASP A 104 -48.66 -51.00 25.74
CA ASP A 104 -48.92 -52.40 25.31
C ASP A 104 -50.07 -52.35 24.26
N ILE A 105 -50.34 -53.33 23.38
CA ILE A 105 -51.27 -54.45 23.62
C ILE A 105 -51.14 -55.49 22.45
N VAL A 106 -50.72 -56.71 22.83
CA VAL A 106 -51.27 -58.05 22.47
C VAL A 106 -51.46 -58.45 20.98
N ASN A 107 -50.48 -59.19 20.44
CA ASN A 107 -50.44 -60.61 19.99
C ASN A 107 -51.77 -61.33 19.56
N PRO A 108 -51.81 -62.47 18.79
CA PRO A 108 -50.68 -63.36 18.50
C PRO A 108 -50.69 -64.21 17.18
N SER A 109 -49.57 -64.92 16.97
CA SER A 109 -49.41 -66.26 16.34
C SER A 109 -49.59 -66.38 14.80
N VAL A 110 -48.80 -67.15 14.05
CA VAL A 110 -48.39 -68.57 14.22
C VAL A 110 -47.04 -68.87 13.54
N MET A 111 -46.40 -69.94 14.04
CA MET A 111 -45.07 -70.55 13.86
C MET A 111 -44.89 -71.41 12.54
N PRO A 112 -43.75 -72.11 12.29
CA PRO A 112 -43.00 -72.20 11.01
C PRO A 112 -42.98 -73.64 10.40
N PRO A 113 -41.87 -74.21 9.82
CA PRO A 113 -41.06 -73.92 8.61
C PRO A 113 -41.07 -75.09 7.57
N ALA A 114 -40.52 -74.93 6.36
CA ALA A 114 -39.85 -76.00 5.57
C ALA A 114 -39.11 -75.46 4.31
N PRO A 115 -38.09 -76.18 3.76
CA PRO A 115 -36.96 -75.59 3.04
C PRO A 115 -36.88 -75.83 1.52
N GLY A 116 -36.21 -74.90 0.80
CA GLY A 116 -35.64 -75.00 -0.57
C GLY A 116 -36.65 -74.99 -1.74
N PRO A 117 -36.29 -74.62 -3.01
CA PRO A 117 -34.94 -74.48 -3.62
C PRO A 117 -34.70 -73.23 -4.52
N ALA A 118 -33.42 -72.94 -4.79
CA ALA A 118 -32.77 -72.30 -5.97
C ALA A 118 -33.29 -70.96 -6.58
N PRO A 119 -32.39 -70.10 -7.11
CA PRO A 119 -32.54 -68.64 -7.10
C PRO A 119 -33.44 -68.11 -8.23
N ASN A 120 -34.23 -67.08 -7.89
CA ASN A 120 -35.10 -66.34 -8.81
C ASN A 120 -34.34 -65.12 -9.39
N PRO A 121 -34.58 -64.70 -10.65
CA PRO A 121 -33.77 -63.70 -11.35
C PRO A 121 -34.11 -62.22 -11.02
N ASP A 122 -34.76 -61.94 -9.88
CA ASP A 122 -35.18 -60.60 -9.47
C ASP A 122 -34.64 -60.24 -8.07
N GLU A 123 -33.31 -60.15 -7.94
CA GLU A 123 -32.67 -59.58 -6.74
C GLU A 123 -32.09 -58.19 -7.09
N PRO A 124 -32.65 -57.08 -6.56
CA PRO A 124 -32.02 -55.78 -6.73
C PRO A 124 -30.71 -55.76 -5.95
N ALA A 125 -29.62 -55.39 -6.64
CA ALA A 125 -28.29 -55.24 -6.04
C ALA A 125 -28.34 -54.39 -4.74
N PRO A 126 -27.56 -54.72 -3.70
CA PRO A 126 -27.56 -53.96 -2.46
C PRO A 126 -27.20 -52.50 -2.74
N PRO A 127 -27.73 -51.52 -1.97
CA PRO A 127 -27.53 -50.11 -2.25
C PRO A 127 -26.09 -49.71 -1.90
N VAL A 128 -25.16 -49.94 -2.82
CA VAL A 128 -23.75 -49.54 -2.72
C VAL A 128 -23.63 -48.01 -2.54
N GLY A 129 -24.60 -47.24 -3.04
CA GLY A 129 -24.61 -45.78 -2.95
C GLY A 129 -24.63 -45.22 -1.52
N LYS A 130 -25.45 -45.76 -0.60
CA LYS A 130 -25.54 -45.20 0.76
C LYS A 130 -24.27 -45.43 1.57
N ARG A 131 -23.62 -46.59 1.44
CA ARG A 131 -22.37 -46.89 2.16
C ARG A 131 -21.18 -46.10 1.62
N VAL A 132 -21.13 -45.86 0.31
CA VAL A 132 -20.09 -45.01 -0.31
C VAL A 132 -20.27 -43.55 0.09
N VAL A 133 -21.51 -43.04 0.12
CA VAL A 133 -21.77 -41.66 0.56
C VAL A 133 -21.41 -41.46 2.03
N ILE A 134 -21.73 -42.42 2.91
CA ILE A 134 -21.33 -42.37 4.33
C ILE A 134 -19.82 -42.43 4.48
N ALA A 135 -19.13 -43.28 3.70
CA ALA A 135 -17.67 -43.38 3.74
C ALA A 135 -16.99 -42.09 3.24
N LEU A 136 -17.51 -41.46 2.19
CA LEU A 136 -17.00 -40.17 1.69
C LEU A 136 -17.25 -39.04 2.67
N PHE A 137 -18.40 -39.01 3.35
CA PHE A 137 -18.68 -38.03 4.40
C PHE A 137 -17.76 -38.23 5.62
N ALA A 138 -17.57 -39.46 6.07
CA ALA A 138 -16.67 -39.79 7.16
C ALA A 138 -15.21 -39.42 6.81
N LEU A 139 -14.79 -39.67 5.57
CA LEU A 139 -13.47 -39.28 5.08
C LEU A 139 -13.33 -37.76 4.99
N GLY A 140 -14.36 -37.05 4.54
CA GLY A 140 -14.39 -35.57 4.51
C GLY A 140 -14.29 -34.96 5.91
N ILE A 141 -14.99 -35.53 6.90
CA ILE A 141 -14.91 -35.11 8.30
C ILE A 141 -13.53 -35.42 8.89
N LEU A 142 -12.98 -36.61 8.62
CA LEU A 142 -11.62 -36.97 9.04
C LEU A 142 -10.57 -36.05 8.40
N CYS A 143 -10.71 -35.72 7.12
CA CYS A 143 -9.85 -34.77 6.45
C CYS A 143 -9.98 -33.37 7.05
N ALA A 144 -11.20 -32.88 7.30
CA ALA A 144 -11.42 -31.57 7.91
C ALA A 144 -10.91 -31.50 9.36
N ALA A 145 -11.13 -32.54 10.15
CA ALA A 145 -10.63 -32.66 11.52
C ALA A 145 -9.10 -32.78 11.55
N SER A 146 -8.51 -33.59 10.66
CA SER A 146 -7.05 -33.70 10.52
C SER A 146 -6.43 -32.41 10.02
N LEU A 147 -7.10 -31.64 9.15
CA LEU A 147 -6.65 -30.33 8.69
C LEU A 147 -6.79 -29.27 9.79
N GLY A 148 -7.85 -29.34 10.61
CA GLY A 148 -8.04 -28.48 11.77
C GLY A 148 -7.01 -28.75 12.86
N VAL A 149 -6.74 -30.03 13.16
CA VAL A 149 -5.70 -30.47 14.09
C VAL A 149 -4.31 -30.15 13.54
N TYR A 150 -4.07 -30.32 12.24
CA TYR A 150 -2.84 -29.90 11.58
C TYR A 150 -2.65 -28.38 11.69
N ARG A 151 -3.69 -27.57 11.43
CA ARG A 151 -3.63 -26.11 11.59
C ARG A 151 -3.49 -25.63 13.05
N TRP A 152 -3.96 -26.43 14.00
CA TRP A 152 -3.86 -26.13 15.43
C TRP A 152 -2.54 -26.62 16.05
N LEU A 153 -1.93 -27.67 15.48
CA LEU A 153 -0.61 -28.20 15.85
C LEU A 153 0.53 -27.56 15.05
N GLN A 154 0.24 -26.94 13.91
CA GLN A 154 1.12 -25.93 13.36
C GLN A 154 1.28 -24.87 14.45
N PRO A 155 2.51 -24.58 14.91
CA PRO A 155 2.74 -23.32 15.58
C PRO A 155 2.07 -22.26 14.70
N ALA A 156 1.26 -21.37 15.26
CA ALA A 156 1.14 -20.08 14.59
C ALA A 156 2.58 -19.70 14.27
N ASP A 157 2.90 -19.45 12.99
CA ASP A 157 4.11 -18.72 12.68
C ASP A 157 3.91 -17.40 13.42
N SER A 158 4.32 -17.37 14.69
CA SER A 158 4.57 -16.16 15.42
C SER A 158 5.83 -15.65 14.75
N THR A 159 5.68 -15.11 13.54
CA THR A 159 6.55 -14.06 13.06
C THR A 159 6.53 -13.07 14.21
N GLN A 160 7.58 -13.12 15.03
CA GLN A 160 7.71 -12.28 16.20
C GLN A 160 7.47 -10.86 15.70
N GLU A 161 6.40 -10.22 16.17
CA GLU A 161 5.94 -8.97 15.56
C GLU A 161 7.09 -7.96 15.60
N LYS A 162 7.56 -7.57 14.41
CA LYS A 162 8.73 -6.72 14.21
C LYS A 162 8.56 -5.45 15.05
N VAL A 163 9.56 -5.10 15.86
CA VAL A 163 9.55 -3.87 16.64
C VAL A 163 9.63 -2.70 15.67
N ARG A 164 8.65 -1.80 15.70
CA ARG A 164 8.59 -0.64 14.80
C ARG A 164 8.96 0.66 15.53
N ILE A 165 9.88 1.42 14.94
CA ILE A 165 10.39 2.69 15.45
C ILE A 165 10.32 3.78 14.36
N ALA A 166 9.91 4.99 14.74
CA ALA A 166 10.03 6.18 13.90
C ALA A 166 11.15 7.09 14.43
N VAL A 167 11.96 7.65 13.54
CA VAL A 167 12.98 8.65 13.86
C VAL A 167 12.52 9.99 13.33
N LEU A 168 12.10 10.88 14.23
CA LEU A 168 11.60 12.20 13.84
C LEU A 168 12.74 13.13 13.41
N PRO A 169 12.45 14.11 12.54
CA PRO A 169 13.41 15.16 12.21
C PRO A 169 13.94 15.84 13.48
N PHE A 170 15.26 15.83 13.66
CA PHE A 170 15.89 16.53 14.76
C PHE A 170 15.64 18.03 14.65
N THR A 171 15.35 18.66 15.78
CA THR A 171 15.06 20.10 15.83
C THR A 171 16.33 20.89 16.16
N TYR A 172 16.38 22.15 15.75
CA TYR A 172 17.49 23.05 16.10
C TYR A 172 17.00 24.13 17.06
N ALA A 173 17.64 24.28 18.23
CA ALA A 173 17.13 25.11 19.32
C ALA A 173 17.63 26.57 19.32
N SER A 174 18.04 27.13 18.17
CA SER A 174 18.46 28.54 18.08
C SER A 174 17.63 29.33 17.08
N GLY A 175 17.40 30.62 17.35
CA GLY A 175 16.49 31.49 16.61
C GLY A 175 16.88 31.86 15.18
N ASP A 176 17.97 31.30 14.64
CA ASP A 176 18.32 31.45 13.23
C ASP A 176 17.64 30.35 12.41
N SER A 177 16.75 30.76 11.52
CA SER A 177 15.86 29.93 10.71
C SER A 177 16.55 29.18 9.55
N LYS A 178 17.88 29.06 9.54
CA LYS A 178 18.56 28.25 8.53
C LYS A 178 18.58 26.80 8.99
N PRO A 179 18.18 25.83 8.14
CA PRO A 179 18.37 24.42 8.44
C PRO A 179 19.87 24.19 8.70
N ASP A 180 20.23 23.83 9.92
CA ASP A 180 21.56 23.33 10.19
C ASP A 180 21.60 21.91 9.63
N TYR A 181 22.43 21.70 8.61
CA TYR A 181 22.59 20.43 7.89
C TYR A 181 22.87 19.25 8.82
N ILE A 182 23.44 19.54 9.99
CA ILE A 182 23.67 18.59 11.09
C ILE A 182 22.37 17.87 11.50
N THR A 183 21.24 18.56 11.58
CA THR A 183 19.97 17.97 12.03
C THR A 183 19.46 16.93 11.03
N SER A 184 19.44 17.27 9.74
CA SER A 184 19.07 16.36 8.66
C SER A 184 20.06 15.19 8.54
N GLY A 185 21.36 15.49 8.57
CA GLY A 185 22.43 14.49 8.48
C GLY A 185 22.36 13.46 9.61
N LEU A 186 22.20 13.91 10.87
CA LEU A 186 21.99 13.04 12.03
C LEU A 186 20.73 12.19 11.91
N THR A 187 19.59 12.81 11.59
CA THR A 187 18.30 12.11 11.47
C THR A 187 18.41 10.96 10.47
N ASP A 188 18.98 11.24 9.30
CA ASP A 188 19.11 10.28 8.22
C ASP A 188 20.12 9.18 8.54
N LEU A 189 21.28 9.52 9.11
CA LEU A 189 22.29 8.53 9.50
C LEU A 189 21.80 7.61 10.62
N ILE A 190 21.08 8.13 11.61
CA ILE A 190 20.48 7.31 12.68
C ILE A 190 19.49 6.33 12.07
N ARG A 191 18.58 6.80 11.21
CA ARG A 191 17.58 5.95 10.53
C ARG A 191 18.25 4.84 9.74
N THR A 192 19.26 5.18 8.94
CA THR A 192 20.03 4.22 8.13
C THR A 192 20.74 3.19 9.00
N LYS A 193 21.43 3.62 10.07
CA LYS A 193 22.14 2.69 10.98
C LYS A 193 21.17 1.77 11.71
N LEU A 194 20.05 2.27 12.22
CA LEU A 194 19.01 1.45 12.84
C LEU A 194 18.44 0.42 11.86
N GLY A 195 18.16 0.85 10.63
CA GLY A 195 17.58 -0.02 9.60
C GLY A 195 18.50 -1.16 9.17
N GLN A 196 19.81 -1.07 9.41
CA GLN A 196 20.81 -2.09 9.06
C GLN A 196 21.17 -3.03 10.22
N LEU A 197 20.90 -2.65 11.47
CA LEU A 197 21.40 -3.38 12.65
C LEU A 197 20.71 -4.73 12.87
N ASP A 198 19.37 -4.76 12.84
CA ASP A 198 18.60 -5.99 13.03
C ASP A 198 17.34 -6.03 12.16
N PRO A 199 17.47 -6.09 10.82
CA PRO A 199 16.32 -6.00 9.93
C PRO A 199 15.21 -7.04 10.10
N PRO A 200 15.49 -8.29 10.53
CA PRO A 200 14.43 -9.27 10.81
C PRO A 200 13.51 -8.85 11.96
N HIS A 201 14.02 -8.16 12.97
CA HIS A 201 13.24 -7.83 14.18
C HIS A 201 13.00 -6.33 14.40
N LEU A 202 13.67 -5.43 13.65
CA LEU A 202 13.54 -3.98 13.76
C LEU A 202 13.11 -3.32 12.45
N GLY A 203 11.95 -2.66 12.48
CA GLY A 203 11.36 -1.89 11.39
C GLY A 203 11.51 -0.41 11.66
N VAL A 204 12.13 0.30 10.73
CA VAL A 204 12.37 1.73 10.85
C VAL A 204 11.51 2.45 9.83
N ILE A 205 10.65 3.35 10.28
CA ILE A 205 9.78 4.13 9.41
C ILE A 205 10.62 5.07 8.54
N ALA A 206 10.25 5.17 7.26
CA ALA A 206 10.93 6.01 6.29
C ALA A 206 10.88 7.51 6.64
N ALA A 207 11.76 8.27 5.99
CA ALA A 207 11.96 9.70 6.23
C ALA A 207 10.69 10.52 5.94
N THR A 208 10.00 10.20 4.85
CA THR A 208 8.81 10.90 4.36
C THR A 208 7.71 10.89 5.39
N SER A 209 7.31 9.69 5.85
CA SER A 209 6.28 9.55 6.88
C SER A 209 6.64 10.25 8.19
N SER A 210 7.87 10.08 8.65
CA SER A 210 8.35 10.73 9.89
C SER A 210 8.31 12.26 9.78
N ARG A 211 8.54 12.82 8.58
CA ARG A 211 8.46 14.26 8.31
C ARG A 211 7.02 14.77 8.25
N ILE A 212 6.12 14.03 7.59
CA ILE A 212 4.71 14.41 7.46
C ILE A 212 4.02 14.47 8.83
N VAL A 213 4.34 13.54 9.74
CA VAL A 213 3.76 13.53 11.08
C VAL A 213 4.53 14.35 12.11
N ALA A 214 5.66 14.97 11.72
CA ALA A 214 6.47 15.76 12.64
C ALA A 214 5.64 16.91 13.25
N GLY A 215 5.73 17.06 14.57
CA GLY A 215 4.98 18.06 15.32
C GLY A 215 3.56 17.63 15.75
N GLN A 216 3.10 16.44 15.37
CA GLN A 216 1.87 15.87 15.92
C GLN A 216 2.11 15.29 17.34
N PRO A 217 1.06 15.12 18.17
CA PRO A 217 1.19 14.46 19.46
C PRO A 217 1.66 13.00 19.35
N VAL A 218 2.51 12.55 20.28
CA VAL A 218 3.08 11.18 20.29
C VAL A 218 2.03 10.07 20.10
N PRO A 219 0.86 10.08 20.77
CA PRO A 219 -0.14 9.03 20.55
C PRO A 219 -0.69 8.99 19.13
N GLU A 220 -0.80 10.14 18.46
CA GLU A 220 -1.28 10.23 17.09
C GLU A 220 -0.22 9.74 16.11
N ILE A 221 1.05 10.13 16.31
CA ILE A 221 2.19 9.59 15.56
C ILE A 221 2.23 8.07 15.65
N GLY A 222 2.11 7.54 16.87
CA GLY A 222 2.06 6.12 17.15
C GLY A 222 0.96 5.38 16.39
N ARG A 223 -0.26 5.93 16.40
CA ARG A 223 -1.43 5.38 15.71
C ARG A 223 -1.29 5.41 14.20
N VAL A 224 -0.84 6.55 13.65
CA VAL A 224 -0.73 6.79 12.21
C VAL A 224 0.40 5.97 11.59
N LEU A 225 1.57 5.92 12.26
CA LEU A 225 2.72 5.17 11.76
C LEU A 225 2.73 3.69 12.19
N ASN A 226 1.81 3.28 13.07
CA ASN A 226 1.79 1.97 13.71
C ASN A 226 3.15 1.61 14.34
N VAL A 227 3.68 2.52 15.18
CA VAL A 227 4.97 2.37 15.88
C VAL A 227 4.80 2.24 17.38
N LYS A 228 5.65 1.41 18.01
CA LYS A 228 5.70 1.26 19.47
C LYS A 228 6.67 2.25 20.11
N TYR A 229 7.66 2.69 19.33
CA TYR A 229 8.74 3.54 19.80
C TYR A 229 8.96 4.74 18.89
N LEU A 230 9.31 5.86 19.49
CA LEU A 230 9.62 7.11 18.82
C LEU A 230 10.98 7.59 19.27
N LEU A 231 11.83 7.97 18.32
CA LEU A 231 13.08 8.65 18.60
C LEU A 231 12.95 10.11 18.20
N GLU A 232 13.20 11.00 19.15
CA GLU A 232 13.24 12.44 18.90
C GLU A 232 14.49 13.06 19.51
N GLY A 233 14.88 14.22 18.99
CA GLY A 233 16.09 14.89 19.45
C GLY A 233 16.17 16.34 19.02
N GLY A 234 17.10 17.02 19.68
CA GLY A 234 17.40 18.43 19.46
C GLY A 234 18.90 18.65 19.35
N VAL A 235 19.28 19.60 18.52
CA VAL A 235 20.64 20.05 18.35
C VAL A 235 20.73 21.51 18.81
N GLN A 236 21.72 21.79 19.64
CA GLN A 236 22.02 23.14 20.13
C GLN A 236 23.48 23.44 19.86
N ARG A 237 23.77 24.63 19.33
CA ARG A 237 25.14 25.08 19.08
C ARG A 237 25.51 26.23 20.01
N ALA A 238 26.68 26.12 20.63
CA ALA A 238 27.29 27.18 21.42
C ALA A 238 28.76 27.37 20.98
N GLY A 239 28.99 28.32 20.09
CA GLY A 239 30.32 28.54 19.48
C GLY A 239 30.76 27.36 18.61
N GLU A 240 31.86 26.72 19.00
CA GLU A 240 32.43 25.53 18.35
C GLU A 240 31.94 24.20 18.97
N GLN A 241 31.03 24.23 19.94
CA GLN A 241 30.45 23.02 20.50
C GLN A 241 29.01 22.82 20.03
N VAL A 242 28.69 21.55 19.74
CA VAL A 242 27.33 21.07 19.51
C VAL A 242 26.93 20.18 20.67
N ARG A 243 25.75 20.44 21.21
CA ARG A 243 25.04 19.55 22.12
C ARG A 243 23.89 18.90 21.37
N ILE A 244 23.84 17.58 21.41
CA ILE A 244 22.80 16.77 20.77
C ILE A 244 22.06 16.03 21.88
N ASP A 245 20.81 16.38 22.12
CA ASP A 245 19.94 15.72 23.08
C ASP A 245 19.04 14.73 22.35
N VAL A 246 18.97 13.49 22.81
CA VAL A 246 18.20 12.42 22.17
C VAL A 246 17.36 11.71 23.21
N GLN A 247 16.16 11.29 22.82
CA GLN A 247 15.30 10.49 23.67
C GLN A 247 14.49 9.44 22.89
N LEU A 248 14.40 8.26 23.49
CA LEU A 248 13.57 7.15 23.04
C LEU A 248 12.31 7.10 23.90
N ILE A 249 11.16 7.23 23.25
CA ILE A 249 9.86 7.30 23.89
C ILE A 249 9.03 6.07 23.52
N GLN A 250 8.42 5.45 24.53
CA GLN A 250 7.39 4.43 24.32
C GLN A 250 6.04 5.11 24.08
N VAL A 251 5.39 4.78 22.97
CA VAL A 251 4.18 5.46 22.52
C VAL A 251 2.98 5.24 23.46
N SER A 252 2.82 4.02 23.99
CA SER A 252 1.60 3.60 24.69
C SER A 252 1.31 4.40 25.96
N ASP A 253 2.35 4.84 26.65
CA ASP A 253 2.28 5.55 27.93
C ASP A 253 3.13 6.83 27.95
N GLN A 254 3.79 7.17 26.83
CA GLN A 254 4.68 8.31 26.68
C GLN A 254 5.88 8.27 27.64
N THR A 255 6.30 7.08 28.08
CA THR A 255 7.46 6.92 28.97
C THR A 255 8.75 7.11 28.18
N HIS A 256 9.65 7.94 28.71
CA HIS A 256 11.01 8.12 28.19
C HIS A 256 11.87 6.92 28.65
N LEU A 257 12.11 5.97 27.75
CA LEU A 257 12.85 4.74 28.06
C LEU A 257 14.34 4.98 28.18
N TRP A 258 14.86 5.91 27.39
CA TRP A 258 16.26 6.30 27.39
C TRP A 258 16.39 7.75 26.92
N SER A 259 17.34 8.47 27.50
CA SER A 259 17.75 9.80 27.04
C SER A 259 19.23 10.00 27.30
N GLU A 260 19.91 10.65 26.36
CA GLU A 260 21.34 10.96 26.47
C GLU A 260 21.65 12.29 25.76
N SER A 261 22.68 12.97 26.28
CA SER A 261 23.20 14.22 25.71
C SER A 261 24.64 14.02 25.25
N PHE A 262 24.88 14.27 23.97
CA PHE A 262 26.22 14.21 23.37
C PHE A 262 26.76 15.62 23.16
N THR A 263 27.83 15.97 23.87
CA THR A 263 28.60 17.19 23.59
C THR A 263 29.79 16.85 22.72
N ARG A 264 29.94 17.55 21.58
CA ARG A 264 31.04 17.36 20.62
C ARG A 264 31.55 18.70 20.10
N GLU A 265 32.81 18.71 19.70
CA GLU A 265 33.42 19.83 19.00
C GLU A 265 33.07 19.76 17.51
N LEU A 266 32.77 20.91 16.90
CA LEU A 266 32.31 21.04 15.51
C LEU A 266 33.46 21.01 14.49
N SER A 267 34.70 20.75 14.94
CA SER A 267 35.88 20.73 14.08
C SER A 267 35.82 19.66 12.99
N ASP A 268 35.05 18.58 13.20
CA ASP A 268 34.69 17.61 12.17
C ASP A 268 33.23 17.15 12.31
N VAL A 269 32.32 17.85 11.61
CA VAL A 269 30.88 17.57 11.69
C VAL A 269 30.51 16.18 11.19
N LEU A 270 31.19 15.67 10.15
CA LEU A 270 30.87 14.36 9.58
C LEU A 270 31.26 13.24 10.55
N GLN A 271 32.40 13.39 11.21
CA GLN A 271 32.82 12.47 12.27
C GLN A 271 31.84 12.51 13.45
N VAL A 272 31.40 13.71 13.86
CA VAL A 272 30.39 13.88 14.91
C VAL A 272 29.08 13.18 14.53
N GLU A 273 28.58 13.40 13.31
CA GLU A 273 27.37 12.74 12.81
C GLU A 273 27.51 11.22 12.86
N SER A 274 28.63 10.68 12.36
CA SER A 274 28.86 9.23 12.30
C SER A 274 28.95 8.59 13.68
N ASP A 275 29.73 9.18 14.59
CA ASP A 275 29.98 8.66 15.93
C ASP A 275 28.73 8.72 16.80
N VAL A 276 28.05 9.85 16.80
CA VAL A 276 26.82 10.05 17.57
C VAL A 276 25.72 9.14 17.04
N SER A 277 25.52 9.06 15.72
CA SER A 277 24.52 8.15 15.14
C SER A 277 24.81 6.68 15.45
N ALA A 278 26.09 6.27 15.44
CA ALA A 278 26.48 4.90 15.78
C ALA A 278 26.25 4.59 17.27
N ALA A 279 26.53 5.55 18.16
CA ALA A 279 26.28 5.39 19.59
C ALA A 279 24.79 5.27 19.88
N ILE A 280 23.97 6.16 19.31
CA ILE A 280 22.51 6.14 19.44
C ILE A 280 21.94 4.80 18.94
N ALA A 281 22.33 4.37 17.74
CA ALA A 281 21.79 3.15 17.14
C ALA A 281 22.08 1.89 17.99
N ARG A 282 23.31 1.77 18.52
CA ARG A 282 23.68 0.68 19.44
C ARG A 282 22.88 0.74 20.75
N GLN A 283 22.70 1.94 21.31
CA GLN A 283 22.01 2.12 22.58
C GLN A 283 20.51 1.84 22.48
N ILE A 284 19.87 2.25 21.37
CA ILE A 284 18.49 1.92 21.06
C ILE A 284 18.33 0.40 20.95
N LEU A 285 19.19 -0.28 20.21
CA LEU A 285 19.12 -1.74 20.06
C LEU A 285 19.25 -2.47 21.40
N ALA A 286 20.11 -1.98 22.31
CA ALA A 286 20.26 -2.53 23.64
C ALA A 286 19.05 -2.26 24.57
N THR A 287 18.24 -1.23 24.27
CA THR A 287 17.07 -0.83 25.06
C THR A 287 15.79 -1.53 24.58
N LEU A 288 15.69 -1.81 23.28
CA LEU A 288 14.50 -2.41 22.68
C LEU A 288 14.43 -3.93 22.95
N PRO A 289 13.22 -4.50 23.06
CA PRO A 289 13.02 -5.94 23.29
C PRO A 289 13.19 -6.75 21.99
N VAL A 290 14.33 -6.61 21.32
CA VAL A 290 14.70 -7.41 20.13
C VAL A 290 15.58 -8.61 20.54
N PRO A 291 15.39 -9.80 19.93
CA PRO A 291 16.20 -10.98 20.23
C PRO A 291 17.70 -10.68 20.09
N SER A 292 18.48 -10.97 21.13
CA SER A 292 19.92 -10.75 21.11
C SER A 292 20.62 -11.84 20.29
N ASP A 293 20.79 -11.63 18.98
CA ASP A 293 21.80 -12.36 18.20
C ASP A 293 22.85 -11.37 17.67
N PRO A 294 23.98 -11.17 18.39
CA PRO A 294 24.99 -10.21 18.02
C PRO A 294 25.92 -10.82 16.97
N GLN A 295 25.43 -10.94 15.74
CA GLN A 295 26.31 -10.69 14.61
C GLN A 295 25.81 -9.46 13.87
N PRO A 296 26.28 -8.25 14.26
CA PRO A 296 26.32 -7.19 13.28
C PRO A 296 27.12 -7.75 12.10
N LYS A 297 26.44 -8.12 11.00
CA LYS A 297 27.10 -8.22 9.70
C LYS A 297 27.87 -6.93 9.59
N ALA A 298 29.20 -7.03 9.64
CA ALA A 298 30.11 -5.92 9.88
C ALA A 298 29.51 -4.65 9.28
N LEU A 299 29.15 -3.69 10.16
CA LEU A 299 28.64 -2.38 9.74
C LEU A 299 29.46 -2.00 8.53
N VAL A 300 28.79 -1.82 7.38
CA VAL A 300 29.46 -1.34 6.18
C VAL A 300 30.29 -0.17 6.67
N GLN A 301 31.61 -0.24 6.46
CA GLN A 301 32.50 0.83 6.89
C GLN A 301 31.82 2.13 6.47
N PRO A 302 31.64 3.10 7.39
CA PRO A 302 30.98 4.34 7.05
C PRO A 302 31.55 4.81 5.72
N GLY A 303 30.67 4.98 4.72
CA GLY A 303 31.03 5.42 3.38
C GLY A 303 32.06 6.53 3.53
N THR A 304 33.22 6.31 2.89
CA THR A 304 34.43 7.12 2.94
C THR A 304 34.31 8.33 3.86
N VAL A 305 34.69 8.18 5.13
CA VAL A 305 34.93 9.34 6.00
C VAL A 305 36.17 10.02 5.44
N HIS A 306 35.96 10.83 4.41
CA HIS A 306 36.98 11.75 3.94
C HIS A 306 37.28 12.70 5.11
N ALA A 307 38.54 13.04 5.32
CA ALA A 307 38.89 14.15 6.21
C ALA A 307 37.98 15.33 5.85
N ALA A 308 37.38 15.99 6.85
CA ALA A 308 36.41 17.06 6.64
C ALA A 308 37.03 18.28 5.93
N THR A 309 37.30 18.16 4.64
CA THR A 309 37.63 19.30 3.79
C THR A 309 36.33 20.06 3.50
N PRO A 310 36.40 21.37 3.22
CA PRO A 310 35.23 22.15 2.86
C PRO A 310 34.43 21.55 1.69
N GLU A 311 35.11 20.93 0.72
CA GLU A 311 34.50 20.29 -0.44
C GLU A 311 33.65 19.08 -0.04
N ILE A 312 34.14 18.22 0.85
CA ILE A 312 33.37 17.05 1.35
C ILE A 312 32.15 17.48 2.15
N VAL A 313 32.27 18.53 2.97
CA VAL A 313 31.14 19.08 3.73
C VAL A 313 30.09 19.67 2.78
N ASN A 314 30.51 20.41 1.75
CA ASN A 314 29.59 20.94 0.74
C ASN A 314 28.91 19.82 -0.06
N SER A 315 29.68 18.79 -0.43
CA SER A 315 29.16 17.61 -1.13
C SER A 315 28.07 16.90 -0.31
N ARG A 316 28.33 16.67 0.99
CA ARG A 316 27.33 16.11 1.93
C ARG A 316 26.09 16.98 2.02
N HIS A 317 26.24 18.29 2.10
CA HIS A 317 25.11 19.21 2.17
C HIS A 317 24.26 19.16 0.89
N ALA A 318 24.90 19.22 -0.28
CA ALA A 318 24.23 19.11 -1.56
C ALA A 318 23.50 17.75 -1.67
N PHE A 319 24.12 16.65 -1.26
CA PHE A 319 23.46 15.34 -1.22
C PHE A 319 22.18 15.34 -0.38
N LEU A 320 22.20 15.90 0.82
CA LEU A 320 21.01 15.99 1.69
C LEU A 320 19.91 16.88 1.08
N GLN A 321 20.29 17.94 0.35
CA GLN A 321 19.33 18.75 -0.42
C GLN A 321 18.71 17.96 -1.58
N GLY A 322 19.52 17.13 -2.24
CA GLY A 322 19.08 16.20 -3.27
C GLY A 322 18.05 15.20 -2.75
N GLU A 323 18.34 14.57 -1.61
CA GLU A 323 17.44 13.64 -0.90
C GLU A 323 16.13 14.32 -0.46
N PHE A 324 16.22 15.56 0.04
CA PHE A 324 15.05 16.33 0.43
C PHE A 324 14.14 16.65 -0.76
N ALA A 325 14.73 17.10 -1.88
CA ALA A 325 14.02 17.39 -3.12
C ALA A 325 13.45 16.10 -3.77
N TRP A 326 14.18 14.99 -3.65
CA TRP A 326 13.74 13.66 -4.08
C TRP A 326 12.49 13.24 -3.31
N GLY A 327 12.55 13.03 -1.98
CA GLY A 327 11.39 12.74 -1.12
C GLY A 327 10.34 11.80 -1.75
N SER A 328 9.06 12.16 -1.69
CA SER A 328 7.96 11.47 -2.43
C SER A 328 8.01 11.71 -3.95
N ARG A 329 9.21 11.74 -4.54
CA ARG A 329 9.51 12.07 -5.95
C ARG A 329 8.99 13.45 -6.35
N GLY A 330 9.08 14.41 -5.42
CA GLY A 330 8.45 15.72 -5.53
C GLY A 330 9.12 16.64 -6.56
N ASP A 331 10.43 16.87 -6.42
CA ASP A 331 11.20 17.74 -7.33
C ASP A 331 12.45 17.03 -7.86
N LEU A 332 12.20 16.11 -8.79
CA LEU A 332 13.23 15.31 -9.45
C LEU A 332 14.32 16.16 -10.13
N ARG A 333 13.95 17.33 -10.68
CA ARG A 333 14.91 18.18 -11.40
C ARG A 333 15.86 18.86 -10.43
N SER A 334 15.35 19.45 -9.35
CA SER A 334 16.21 20.02 -8.32
C SER A 334 17.06 18.95 -7.64
N SER A 335 16.49 17.77 -7.39
CA SER A 335 17.23 16.61 -6.87
C SER A 335 18.45 16.26 -7.72
N ILE A 336 18.29 16.15 -9.05
CA ILE A 336 19.40 15.91 -9.99
C ILE A 336 20.48 16.98 -9.86
N VAL A 337 20.11 18.27 -9.85
CA VAL A 337 21.07 19.39 -9.74
C VAL A 337 21.90 19.28 -8.46
N PHE A 338 21.25 18.96 -7.34
CA PHE A 338 21.94 18.81 -6.06
C PHE A 338 22.85 17.57 -6.01
N PHE A 339 22.43 16.44 -6.59
CA PHE A 339 23.30 15.27 -6.68
C PHE A 339 24.49 15.49 -7.62
N GLU A 340 24.30 16.19 -8.75
CA GLU A 340 25.39 16.61 -9.63
C GLU A 340 26.39 17.52 -8.90
N GLN A 341 25.90 18.46 -8.08
CA GLN A 341 26.75 19.30 -7.24
C GLN A 341 27.52 18.48 -6.21
N ALA A 342 26.87 17.51 -5.56
CA ALA A 342 27.53 16.61 -4.61
C ALA A 342 28.67 15.82 -5.28
N ILE A 343 28.43 15.28 -6.49
CA ILE A 343 29.43 14.55 -7.27
C ILE A 343 30.58 15.46 -7.74
N HIS A 344 30.28 16.71 -8.09
CA HIS A 344 31.30 17.68 -8.47
C HIS A 344 32.27 17.93 -7.31
N ASP A 345 31.75 18.11 -6.10
CA ASP A 345 32.54 18.43 -4.91
C ASP A 345 33.23 17.19 -4.31
N ASP A 346 32.63 16.00 -4.45
CA ASP A 346 33.24 14.70 -4.12
C ASP A 346 32.95 13.64 -5.21
N PRO A 347 33.88 13.46 -6.18
CA PRO A 347 33.72 12.47 -7.24
C PRO A 347 33.74 11.00 -6.79
N ASN A 348 34.01 10.73 -5.52
CA ASN A 348 33.97 9.38 -4.94
C ASN A 348 32.72 9.16 -4.06
N TYR A 349 31.78 10.10 -4.03
CA TYR A 349 30.57 9.97 -3.23
C TYR A 349 29.56 9.02 -3.88
N ALA A 350 29.65 7.74 -3.54
CA ALA A 350 28.89 6.66 -4.16
C ALA A 350 27.37 6.86 -4.06
N GLU A 351 26.86 7.31 -2.91
CA GLU A 351 25.44 7.57 -2.65
C GLU A 351 24.91 8.70 -3.54
N ALA A 352 25.70 9.75 -3.81
CA ALA A 352 25.29 10.83 -4.71
C ALA A 352 25.11 10.33 -6.16
N TYR A 353 25.96 9.40 -6.62
CA TYR A 353 25.74 8.74 -7.91
C TYR A 353 24.47 7.87 -7.92
N ALA A 354 24.16 7.18 -6.82
CA ALA A 354 22.93 6.37 -6.71
C ALA A 354 21.67 7.25 -6.75
N GLY A 355 21.64 8.35 -5.99
CA GLY A 355 20.53 9.32 -6.02
C GLY A 355 20.36 9.98 -7.38
N LEU A 356 21.46 10.38 -8.04
CA LEU A 356 21.43 10.89 -9.42
C LEU A 356 20.82 9.85 -10.38
N ALA A 357 21.24 8.59 -10.23
CA ALA A 357 20.75 7.49 -11.05
C ALA A 357 19.22 7.29 -10.86
N ALA A 358 18.74 7.28 -9.62
CA ALA A 358 17.33 7.13 -9.29
C ALA A 358 16.50 8.29 -9.83
N ALA A 359 16.90 9.53 -9.55
CA ALA A 359 16.24 10.74 -10.03
C ALA A 359 16.13 10.79 -11.56
N THR A 360 17.23 10.48 -12.23
CA THR A 360 17.28 10.46 -13.70
C THR A 360 16.43 9.32 -14.27
N ALA A 361 16.46 8.13 -13.68
CA ALA A 361 15.68 6.97 -14.15
C ALA A 361 14.17 7.24 -14.11
N ILE A 362 13.68 7.89 -13.05
CA ILE A 362 12.26 8.21 -12.89
C ILE A 362 11.84 9.36 -13.79
N LEU A 363 12.71 10.35 -14.03
CA LEU A 363 12.41 11.48 -14.91
C LEU A 363 12.17 11.03 -16.37
N GLY A 364 12.80 9.94 -16.77
CA GLY A 364 12.59 9.26 -18.05
C GLY A 364 11.49 8.20 -18.09
N GLN A 365 10.61 8.17 -17.07
CA GLN A 365 9.56 7.17 -16.94
C GLN A 365 8.17 7.77 -17.15
N VAL A 366 7.24 7.01 -17.75
CA VAL A 366 5.82 7.38 -17.82
C VAL A 366 5.15 7.17 -16.45
N PRO A 367 4.35 8.12 -15.91
CA PRO A 367 3.83 9.34 -16.56
C PRO A 367 4.59 10.64 -16.23
N ASN A 368 5.82 10.59 -15.69
CA ASN A 368 6.59 11.81 -15.41
C ASN A 368 7.00 12.51 -16.71
N ASP A 369 7.46 11.76 -17.71
CA ASP A 369 7.81 12.21 -19.08
C ASP A 369 8.66 13.48 -19.13
N GLY A 370 9.50 13.68 -18.11
CA GLY A 370 10.34 14.88 -18.00
C GLY A 370 11.50 14.86 -18.98
N LEU A 371 11.90 13.68 -19.43
CA LEU A 371 12.90 13.43 -20.47
C LEU A 371 12.50 12.21 -21.31
N PRO A 372 12.91 12.14 -22.59
CA PRO A 372 12.81 10.90 -23.36
C PRO A 372 13.58 9.75 -22.68
N PRO A 373 13.06 8.50 -22.66
CA PRO A 373 13.74 7.37 -22.04
C PRO A 373 15.16 7.15 -22.58
N GLY A 374 15.37 7.36 -23.88
CA GLY A 374 16.68 7.26 -24.53
C GLY A 374 17.73 8.25 -24.01
N ASP A 375 17.32 9.39 -23.47
CA ASP A 375 18.24 10.40 -22.91
C ASP A 375 18.50 10.17 -21.41
N ALA A 376 17.55 9.56 -20.72
CA ALA A 376 17.55 9.42 -19.27
C ALA A 376 18.07 8.05 -18.80
N LYS A 377 17.51 6.94 -19.31
CA LYS A 377 17.78 5.59 -18.81
C LYS A 377 19.25 5.15 -18.98
N PRO A 378 19.95 5.46 -20.09
CA PRO A 378 21.38 5.17 -20.22
C PRO A 378 22.24 5.91 -19.19
N LYS A 379 21.96 7.20 -18.95
CA LYS A 379 22.69 8.01 -17.95
C LYS A 379 22.44 7.52 -16.53
N ALA A 380 21.20 7.16 -16.22
CA ALA A 380 20.87 6.54 -14.94
C ALA A 380 21.64 5.22 -14.74
N LYS A 381 21.69 4.36 -15.77
CA LYS A 381 22.45 3.11 -15.73
C LYS A 381 23.93 3.35 -15.47
N GLU A 382 24.54 4.31 -16.17
CA GLU A 382 25.94 4.68 -16.00
C GLU A 382 26.23 5.19 -14.57
N ALA A 383 25.40 6.09 -14.05
CA ALA A 383 25.52 6.60 -12.69
C ALA A 383 25.38 5.48 -11.64
N ALA A 384 24.40 4.58 -11.79
CA ALA A 384 24.23 3.44 -10.89
C ALA A 384 25.43 2.48 -10.95
N GLN A 385 25.97 2.22 -12.14
CA GLN A 385 27.19 1.41 -12.29
C GLN A 385 28.40 2.08 -11.63
N ARG A 386 28.53 3.41 -11.75
CA ARG A 386 29.59 4.16 -11.07
C ARG A 386 29.45 4.10 -9.55
N ALA A 387 28.22 4.22 -9.04
CA ALA A 387 27.93 4.04 -7.61
C ALA A 387 28.38 2.65 -7.12
N LEU A 388 28.08 1.58 -7.86
CA LEU A 388 28.49 0.22 -7.49
C LEU A 388 30.00 -0.04 -7.63
N GLN A 389 30.71 0.66 -8.53
CA GLN A 389 32.18 0.60 -8.58
C GLN A 389 32.80 1.19 -7.31
N LEU A 390 32.20 2.24 -6.76
CA LEU A 390 32.65 2.89 -5.53
C LEU A 390 32.21 2.12 -4.28
N ASN A 391 30.97 1.63 -4.27
CA ASN A 391 30.41 0.83 -3.20
C ASN A 391 29.48 -0.29 -3.75
N PRO A 392 29.98 -1.53 -3.88
CA PRO A 392 29.22 -2.66 -4.43
C PRO A 392 28.04 -3.14 -3.59
N LYS A 393 27.77 -2.52 -2.42
CA LYS A 393 26.68 -2.89 -1.51
C LYS A 393 25.60 -1.79 -1.42
N LEU A 394 25.59 -0.82 -2.32
CA LEU A 394 24.53 0.19 -2.38
C LEU A 394 23.23 -0.40 -2.94
N ALA A 395 22.27 -0.62 -2.04
CA ALA A 395 20.94 -1.14 -2.38
C ALA A 395 20.24 -0.29 -3.44
N GLU A 396 20.28 1.03 -3.31
CA GLU A 396 19.63 1.96 -4.23
C GLU A 396 20.18 1.82 -5.66
N ALA A 397 21.50 1.70 -5.82
CA ALA A 397 22.10 1.53 -7.14
C ALA A 397 21.70 0.18 -7.79
N HIS A 398 21.61 -0.90 -7.00
CA HIS A 398 21.03 -2.16 -7.47
C HIS A 398 19.56 -1.99 -7.87
N ALA A 399 18.76 -1.29 -7.07
CA ALA A 399 17.36 -1.04 -7.38
C ALA A 399 17.21 -0.31 -8.72
N VAL A 400 18.04 0.70 -8.97
CA VAL A 400 18.00 1.49 -10.22
C VAL A 400 18.37 0.62 -11.42
N LEU A 401 19.40 -0.22 -11.30
CA LEU A 401 19.74 -1.18 -12.36
C LEU A 401 18.60 -2.14 -12.65
N GLY A 402 17.90 -2.61 -11.61
CA GLY A 402 16.72 -3.44 -11.76
C GLY A 402 15.56 -2.72 -12.47
N ASN A 403 15.29 -1.47 -12.06
CA ASN A 403 14.30 -0.63 -12.74
C ASN A 403 14.64 -0.40 -14.21
N VAL A 404 15.88 -0.03 -14.53
CA VAL A 404 16.32 0.20 -15.93
C VAL A 404 16.25 -1.09 -16.74
N ALA A 405 16.66 -2.22 -16.16
CA ALA A 405 16.59 -3.52 -16.82
C ALA A 405 15.14 -3.86 -17.22
N MET A 406 14.18 -3.68 -16.31
CA MET A 406 12.77 -3.89 -16.60
C MET A 406 12.21 -2.86 -17.59
N SER A 407 12.45 -1.57 -17.34
CA SER A 407 11.74 -0.47 -18.00
C SER A 407 12.34 -0.02 -19.33
N TYR A 408 13.58 -0.39 -19.63
CA TYR A 408 14.29 0.10 -20.83
C TYR A 408 14.97 -1.01 -21.62
N ASP A 409 15.71 -1.88 -20.92
CA ASP A 409 16.38 -3.02 -21.55
C ASP A 409 15.39 -4.16 -21.85
N TRP A 410 14.26 -4.19 -21.14
CA TRP A 410 13.26 -5.28 -21.14
C TRP A 410 13.86 -6.65 -20.77
N ASP A 411 14.84 -6.64 -19.87
CA ASP A 411 15.46 -7.83 -19.28
C ASP A 411 14.90 -8.07 -17.88
N LEU A 412 13.78 -8.80 -17.81
CA LEU A 412 13.07 -9.09 -16.56
C LEU A 412 13.89 -9.95 -15.61
N ALA A 413 14.74 -10.85 -16.13
CA ALA A 413 15.60 -11.70 -15.32
C ALA A 413 16.69 -10.89 -14.61
N THR A 414 17.30 -9.93 -15.29
CA THR A 414 18.21 -8.98 -14.65
C THR A 414 17.46 -8.08 -13.68
N ALA A 415 16.24 -7.62 -14.02
CA ALA A 415 15.43 -6.83 -13.11
C ALA A 415 15.19 -7.55 -11.77
N GLU A 416 14.74 -8.81 -11.81
CA GLU A 416 14.49 -9.60 -10.62
C GLU A 416 15.74 -9.74 -9.75
N ARG A 417 16.88 -10.10 -10.36
CA ARG A 417 18.13 -10.31 -9.64
C ARG A 417 18.57 -9.05 -8.90
N GLU A 418 18.58 -7.90 -9.58
CA GLU A 418 19.05 -6.65 -9.00
C GLU A 418 18.06 -6.11 -7.94
N LEU A 419 16.75 -6.24 -8.17
CA LEU A 419 15.73 -5.79 -7.21
C LEU A 419 15.72 -6.64 -5.93
N ARG A 420 15.81 -7.98 -6.05
CA ARG A 420 15.99 -8.86 -4.89
C ARG A 420 17.27 -8.51 -4.14
N ARG A 421 18.36 -8.22 -4.85
CA ARG A 421 19.62 -7.81 -4.23
C ARG A 421 19.48 -6.50 -3.46
N ALA A 422 18.76 -5.53 -4.00
CA ALA A 422 18.47 -4.29 -3.31
C ALA A 422 17.67 -4.52 -2.02
N ILE A 423 16.62 -5.34 -2.07
CA ILE A 423 15.82 -5.72 -0.89
C ILE A 423 16.68 -6.43 0.17
N GLU A 424 17.58 -7.34 -0.24
CA GLU A 424 18.50 -8.01 0.69
C GLU A 424 19.47 -7.04 1.40
N LEU A 425 19.93 -6.01 0.69
CA LEU A 425 20.89 -5.03 1.18
C LEU A 425 20.23 -3.96 2.07
N ALA A 426 19.01 -3.55 1.74
CA ALA A 426 18.23 -2.55 2.48
C ALA A 426 16.76 -2.97 2.62
N PRO A 427 16.44 -3.98 3.45
CA PRO A 427 15.07 -4.48 3.63
C PRO A 427 14.11 -3.52 4.35
N ASN A 428 14.59 -2.36 4.80
CA ASN A 428 13.78 -1.29 5.38
C ASN A 428 13.65 -0.08 4.43
N ASP A 429 14.15 -0.19 3.19
CA ASP A 429 13.92 0.80 2.13
C ASP A 429 12.65 0.42 1.34
N PRO A 430 11.63 1.28 1.26
CA PRO A 430 10.41 0.97 0.52
C PRO A 430 10.58 0.97 -1.00
N THR A 431 11.60 1.65 -1.55
CA THR A 431 11.74 1.84 -3.01
C THR A 431 12.01 0.53 -3.77
N PRO A 432 12.94 -0.34 -3.32
CA PRO A 432 13.12 -1.66 -3.94
C PRO A 432 11.86 -2.52 -3.92
N HIS A 433 11.06 -2.45 -2.84
CA HIS A 433 9.80 -3.18 -2.73
C HIS A 433 8.77 -2.71 -3.77
N GLU A 434 8.65 -1.39 -3.98
CA GLU A 434 7.81 -0.84 -5.06
C GLU A 434 8.26 -1.34 -6.43
N TRP A 435 9.54 -1.23 -6.77
CA TRP A 435 9.99 -1.63 -8.10
C TRP A 435 9.94 -3.14 -8.31
N TYR A 436 10.07 -3.93 -7.24
CA TYR A 436 9.81 -5.36 -7.29
C TYR A 436 8.32 -5.68 -7.44
N CYS A 437 7.43 -4.94 -6.78
CA CYS A 437 5.99 -4.98 -7.04
C CYS A 437 5.68 -4.74 -8.53
N HIS A 438 6.27 -3.71 -9.13
CA HIS A 438 6.10 -3.41 -10.55
C HIS A 438 6.56 -4.54 -11.46
N LEU A 439 7.68 -5.20 -11.14
CA LEU A 439 8.11 -6.40 -11.86
C LEU A 439 7.08 -7.53 -11.78
N LEU A 440 6.59 -7.81 -10.56
CA LEU A 440 5.57 -8.84 -10.34
C LEU A 440 4.25 -8.50 -11.06
N ILE A 441 3.88 -7.22 -11.18
CA ILE A 441 2.72 -6.78 -11.97
C ILE A 441 2.92 -7.16 -13.44
N VAL A 442 4.07 -6.83 -14.06
CA VAL A 442 4.27 -7.07 -15.50
C VAL A 442 4.36 -8.56 -15.82
N GLU A 443 4.89 -9.36 -14.89
CA GLU A 443 4.95 -10.82 -14.98
C GLU A 443 3.60 -11.51 -14.72
N GLY A 444 2.60 -10.77 -14.21
CA GLY A 444 1.25 -11.30 -13.98
C GLY A 444 1.07 -12.02 -12.64
N HIS A 445 1.80 -11.60 -11.61
CA HIS A 445 1.74 -12.11 -10.23
C HIS A 445 1.09 -11.08 -9.27
N PRO A 446 -0.20 -10.74 -9.43
CA PRO A 446 -0.82 -9.61 -8.72
C PRO A 446 -0.90 -9.80 -7.20
N SER A 447 -1.02 -11.03 -6.70
CA SER A 447 -1.06 -11.29 -5.26
C SER A 447 0.30 -11.07 -4.59
N GLU A 448 1.39 -11.48 -5.25
CA GLU A 448 2.76 -11.25 -4.77
C GLU A 448 3.12 -9.76 -4.89
N ALA A 449 2.74 -9.13 -6.01
CA ALA A 449 2.88 -7.68 -6.18
C ALA A 449 2.19 -6.90 -5.05
N LEU A 450 0.95 -7.26 -4.70
CA LEU A 450 0.22 -6.58 -3.63
C LEU A 450 0.88 -6.76 -2.26
N ALA A 451 1.49 -7.92 -2.01
CA ALA A 451 2.26 -8.13 -0.79
C ALA A 451 3.50 -7.20 -0.73
N GLU A 452 4.20 -7.00 -1.85
CA GLU A 452 5.32 -6.04 -1.92
C GLU A 452 4.86 -4.58 -1.84
N ALA A 453 3.73 -4.22 -2.46
CA ALA A 453 3.13 -2.90 -2.35
C ALA A 453 2.77 -2.57 -0.89
N HIS A 454 2.15 -3.52 -0.18
CA HIS A 454 1.87 -3.35 1.24
C HIS A 454 3.13 -3.31 2.10
N ARG A 455 4.20 -4.05 1.75
CA ARG A 455 5.49 -3.91 2.44
C ARG A 455 6.08 -2.51 2.28
N ALA A 456 6.04 -1.94 1.07
CA ALA A 456 6.49 -0.58 0.82
C ALA A 456 5.66 0.44 1.61
N LEU A 457 4.34 0.29 1.63
CA LEU A 457 3.44 1.13 2.41
C LEU A 457 3.68 0.97 3.93
N ASP A 458 3.90 -0.25 4.43
CA ASP A 458 4.21 -0.47 5.85
C ASP A 458 5.52 0.20 6.27
N LEU A 459 6.51 0.32 5.36
CA LEU A 459 7.75 1.04 5.65
C LEU A 459 7.59 2.56 5.60
N ASP A 460 6.62 3.08 4.83
CA ASP A 460 6.36 4.52 4.68
C ASP A 460 4.84 4.82 4.63
N PRO A 461 4.13 4.67 5.77
CA PRO A 461 2.67 4.49 5.85
C PRO A 461 1.81 5.71 5.57
N VAL A 462 2.38 6.92 5.49
CA VAL A 462 1.64 8.13 5.10
C VAL A 462 2.12 8.73 3.80
N SER A 463 2.97 8.02 3.06
CA SER A 463 3.46 8.47 1.76
C SER A 463 2.37 8.27 0.69
N PRO A 464 1.90 9.34 0.02
CA PRO A 464 0.92 9.23 -1.06
C PRO A 464 1.39 8.29 -2.17
N LEU A 465 2.69 8.29 -2.45
CA LEU A 465 3.31 7.42 -3.45
C LEU A 465 2.99 5.94 -3.24
N PHE A 466 3.11 5.42 -2.01
CA PHE A 466 2.90 3.98 -1.79
C PHE A 466 1.42 3.61 -1.69
N HIS A 467 0.56 4.54 -1.31
CA HIS A 467 -0.89 4.36 -1.50
C HIS A 467 -1.24 4.28 -2.99
N ASP A 468 -0.63 5.09 -3.84
CA ASP A 468 -0.83 5.01 -5.29
C ASP A 468 -0.33 3.69 -5.88
N VAL A 469 0.81 3.18 -5.41
CA VAL A 469 1.34 1.87 -5.82
C VAL A 469 0.36 0.75 -5.44
N VAL A 470 -0.29 0.82 -4.27
CA VAL A 470 -1.34 -0.13 -3.89
C VAL A 470 -2.56 0.00 -4.81
N ALA A 471 -3.01 1.22 -5.12
CA ALA A 471 -4.10 1.45 -6.05
C ALA A 471 -3.80 0.95 -7.48
N GLU A 472 -2.58 1.20 -7.96
CA GLU A 472 -2.04 0.68 -9.23
C GLU A 472 -2.06 -0.85 -9.26
N THR A 473 -1.60 -1.49 -8.17
CA THR A 473 -1.56 -2.94 -8.05
C THR A 473 -2.96 -3.54 -8.08
N TYR A 474 -3.92 -2.94 -7.35
CA TYR A 474 -5.32 -3.34 -7.43
C TYR A 474 -5.90 -3.15 -8.84
N TYR A 475 -5.57 -2.07 -9.52
CA TYR A 475 -6.02 -1.80 -10.89
C TYR A 475 -5.54 -2.89 -11.86
N PHE A 476 -4.23 -3.20 -11.87
CA PHE A 476 -3.69 -4.25 -12.74
C PHE A 476 -4.14 -5.65 -12.33
N GLY A 477 -4.36 -5.88 -11.03
CA GLY A 477 -5.02 -7.07 -10.48
C GLY A 477 -6.54 -7.12 -10.71
N ARG A 478 -7.10 -6.18 -11.49
CA ARG A 478 -8.53 -6.08 -11.85
C ARG A 478 -9.49 -5.91 -10.66
N SER A 479 -8.97 -5.54 -9.49
CA SER A 479 -9.70 -5.29 -8.26
C SER A 479 -10.10 -3.82 -8.16
N TYR A 480 -10.94 -3.38 -9.10
CA TYR A 480 -11.21 -1.95 -9.32
C TYR A 480 -11.91 -1.25 -8.14
N ASP A 481 -12.73 -1.95 -7.37
CA ASP A 481 -13.36 -1.36 -6.17
C ASP A 481 -12.32 -1.01 -5.11
N ALA A 482 -11.36 -1.90 -4.85
CA ALA A 482 -10.26 -1.63 -3.92
C ALA A 482 -9.35 -0.50 -4.44
N ALA A 483 -9.08 -0.47 -5.75
CA ALA A 483 -8.33 0.64 -6.37
C ALA A 483 -9.04 2.00 -6.19
N ILE A 484 -10.37 2.03 -6.34
CA ILE A 484 -11.18 3.24 -6.12
C ILE A 484 -11.10 3.67 -4.65
N GLU A 485 -11.30 2.76 -3.71
CA GLU A 485 -11.28 3.06 -2.27
C GLU A 485 -9.93 3.65 -1.85
N GLU A 486 -8.83 3.02 -2.26
CA GLU A 486 -7.47 3.46 -1.95
C GLU A 486 -7.17 4.84 -2.56
N ALA A 487 -7.33 4.99 -3.88
CA ALA A 487 -7.00 6.23 -4.58
C ALA A 487 -7.92 7.39 -4.15
N GLN A 488 -9.19 7.12 -3.83
CA GLN A 488 -10.11 8.15 -3.37
C GLN A 488 -9.70 8.74 -2.01
N GLN A 489 -9.13 7.92 -1.12
CA GLN A 489 -8.62 8.39 0.15
C GLN A 489 -7.41 9.32 -0.03
N VAL A 490 -6.50 8.98 -0.95
CA VAL A 490 -5.37 9.85 -1.31
C VAL A 490 -5.86 11.16 -1.92
N VAL A 491 -6.76 11.13 -2.92
CA VAL A 491 -7.31 12.35 -3.54
C VAL A 491 -8.04 13.25 -2.52
N LYS A 492 -8.69 12.66 -1.51
CA LYS A 492 -9.35 13.43 -0.44
C LYS A 492 -8.35 14.21 0.41
N LEU A 493 -7.18 13.62 0.71
CA LEU A 493 -6.15 14.23 1.55
C LEU A 493 -5.21 15.13 0.72
N HIS A 494 -4.95 14.74 -0.53
CA HIS A 494 -4.05 15.38 -1.47
C HIS A 494 -4.76 15.59 -2.83
N PRO A 495 -5.67 16.59 -2.94
CA PRO A 495 -6.43 16.82 -4.18
C PRO A 495 -5.58 17.18 -5.41
N GLY A 496 -4.31 17.54 -5.21
CA GLY A 496 -3.34 17.80 -6.28
C GLY A 496 -2.52 16.59 -6.71
N ASP A 497 -2.72 15.43 -6.08
CA ASP A 497 -2.01 14.21 -6.45
C ASP A 497 -2.54 13.65 -7.78
N LEU A 498 -1.74 13.82 -8.83
CA LEU A 498 -2.12 13.43 -10.19
C LEU A 498 -2.09 11.92 -10.38
N SER A 499 -1.28 11.19 -9.62
CA SER A 499 -1.16 9.74 -9.72
C SER A 499 -2.37 9.08 -9.07
N ALA A 500 -2.76 9.52 -7.87
CA ALA A 500 -4.02 9.11 -7.24
C ALA A 500 -5.24 9.39 -8.15
N GLN A 501 -5.30 10.58 -8.76
CA GLN A 501 -6.37 10.91 -9.73
C GLN A 501 -6.34 10.01 -10.97
N PHE A 502 -5.14 9.64 -11.44
CA PHE A 502 -4.97 8.74 -12.58
C PHE A 502 -5.57 7.36 -12.31
N TRP A 503 -5.23 6.77 -11.17
CA TRP A 503 -5.70 5.44 -10.79
C TRP A 503 -7.18 5.43 -10.44
N LEU A 504 -7.67 6.46 -9.74
CA LEU A 504 -9.10 6.63 -9.45
C LEU A 504 -9.94 6.73 -10.74
N GLY A 505 -9.54 7.62 -11.65
CA GLY A 505 -10.23 7.80 -12.93
C GLY A 505 -10.16 6.55 -13.81
N SER A 506 -9.02 5.85 -13.81
CA SER A 506 -8.84 4.63 -14.59
C SER A 506 -9.69 3.49 -14.03
N ALA A 507 -9.75 3.31 -12.71
CA ALA A 507 -10.62 2.32 -12.10
C ALA A 507 -12.11 2.61 -12.35
N TYR A 508 -12.55 3.87 -12.27
CA TYR A 508 -13.91 4.25 -12.68
C TYR A 508 -14.18 3.92 -14.15
N ARG A 509 -13.22 4.19 -15.04
CA ARG A 509 -13.33 3.90 -16.47
C ARG A 509 -13.51 2.40 -16.73
N GLU A 510 -12.71 1.54 -16.09
CA GLU A 510 -12.83 0.08 -16.26
C GLU A 510 -14.15 -0.46 -15.68
N LYS A 511 -14.69 0.19 -14.65
CA LYS A 511 -16.05 -0.06 -14.16
C LYS A 511 -17.16 0.53 -15.04
N LYS A 512 -16.82 1.13 -16.18
CA LYS A 512 -17.74 1.84 -17.11
C LYS A 512 -18.50 2.99 -16.45
N MET A 513 -17.97 3.52 -15.36
CA MET A 513 -18.47 4.72 -14.66
C MET A 513 -17.91 5.96 -15.36
N TYR A 514 -18.17 6.08 -16.66
CA TYR A 514 -17.57 7.09 -17.52
C TYR A 514 -17.80 8.53 -17.05
N PRO A 515 -18.98 8.94 -16.53
CA PRO A 515 -19.16 10.29 -16.01
C PRO A 515 -18.16 10.63 -14.89
N GLN A 516 -17.99 9.72 -13.92
CA GLN A 516 -17.05 9.92 -12.81
C GLN A 516 -15.59 9.92 -13.29
N ALA A 517 -15.24 9.03 -14.21
CA ALA A 517 -13.90 9.01 -14.80
C ALA A 517 -13.58 10.30 -15.56
N ILE A 518 -14.51 10.77 -16.40
CA ILE A 518 -14.37 12.02 -17.17
C ILE A 518 -14.22 13.21 -16.23
N GLU A 519 -15.06 13.33 -15.20
CA GLU A 519 -14.99 14.39 -14.20
C GLU A 519 -13.63 14.40 -13.49
N THR A 520 -13.18 13.21 -13.04
CA THR A 520 -11.88 13.03 -12.37
C THR A 520 -10.73 13.51 -13.26
N PHE A 521 -10.65 13.03 -14.50
CA PHE A 521 -9.58 13.42 -15.42
C PHE A 521 -9.68 14.88 -15.87
N GLN A 522 -10.89 15.42 -16.00
CA GLN A 522 -11.08 16.83 -16.35
C GLN A 522 -10.56 17.75 -15.24
N HIS A 523 -10.85 17.44 -13.98
CA HIS A 523 -10.30 18.16 -12.84
C HIS A 523 -8.76 18.05 -12.79
N ALA A 524 -8.22 16.84 -12.92
CA ALA A 524 -6.78 16.59 -12.93
C ALA A 524 -6.05 17.41 -14.01
N ARG A 525 -6.61 17.46 -15.23
CA ARG A 525 -6.07 18.24 -16.35
C ARG A 525 -6.10 19.75 -16.09
N GLN A 526 -7.19 20.26 -15.53
CA GLN A 526 -7.32 21.68 -15.21
C GLN A 526 -6.33 22.10 -14.12
N ALA A 527 -6.14 21.27 -13.09
CA ALA A 527 -5.20 21.53 -12.02
C ALA A 527 -3.72 21.45 -12.46
N SER A 528 -3.41 20.55 -13.41
CA SER A 528 -2.03 20.31 -13.88
C SER A 528 -1.60 21.10 -15.12
N GLY A 529 -2.50 21.89 -15.72
CA GLY A 529 -2.20 22.66 -16.94
C GLY A 529 -2.05 21.78 -18.19
N ASP A 530 -2.98 20.86 -18.42
CA ASP A 530 -2.96 19.89 -19.53
C ASP A 530 -1.73 18.96 -19.51
N ASN A 531 -1.43 18.34 -18.36
CA ASN A 531 -0.47 17.23 -18.31
C ASN A 531 -0.82 16.14 -19.37
N PRO A 532 0.12 15.70 -20.21
CA PRO A 532 -0.14 14.73 -21.28
C PRO A 532 -0.71 13.38 -20.83
N ALA A 533 -0.28 12.85 -19.67
CA ALA A 533 -0.83 11.61 -19.15
C ALA A 533 -2.30 11.78 -18.76
N MET A 534 -2.65 12.91 -18.14
CA MET A 534 -4.05 13.22 -17.80
C MET A 534 -4.89 13.46 -19.06
N LEU A 535 -4.30 14.09 -20.09
CA LEU A 535 -4.94 14.30 -21.39
C LEU A 535 -5.18 12.97 -22.13
N MET A 536 -4.21 12.06 -22.08
CA MET A 536 -4.34 10.69 -22.57
C MET A 536 -5.50 9.97 -21.88
N ALA A 537 -5.50 9.97 -20.54
CA ALA A 537 -6.51 9.25 -19.77
C ALA A 537 -7.92 9.80 -19.99
N TYR A 538 -8.06 11.13 -20.06
CA TYR A 538 -9.30 11.79 -20.47
C TYR A 538 -9.73 11.38 -21.87
N GLY A 539 -8.84 11.49 -22.87
CA GLY A 539 -9.16 11.18 -24.27
C GLY A 539 -9.55 9.72 -24.47
N HIS A 540 -8.85 8.79 -23.81
CA HIS A 540 -9.16 7.37 -23.84
C HIS A 540 -10.52 7.08 -23.19
N THR A 541 -10.83 7.71 -22.06
CA THR A 541 -12.14 7.61 -21.40
C THR A 541 -13.26 8.16 -22.29
N GLN A 542 -13.06 9.31 -22.93
CA GLN A 542 -14.02 9.89 -23.87
C GLN A 542 -14.28 8.97 -25.06
N ALA A 543 -13.24 8.33 -25.60
CA ALA A 543 -13.38 7.36 -26.68
C ALA A 543 -14.27 6.17 -26.27
N LEU A 544 -13.98 5.56 -25.10
CA LEU A 544 -14.78 4.45 -24.57
C LEU A 544 -16.22 4.86 -24.20
N ALA A 545 -16.44 6.11 -23.82
CA ALA A 545 -17.77 6.67 -23.57
C ALA A 545 -18.57 6.97 -24.86
N GLY A 546 -17.96 6.79 -26.04
CA GLY A 546 -18.58 7.07 -27.34
C GLY A 546 -18.42 8.51 -27.84
N ASN A 547 -17.67 9.35 -27.13
CA ASN A 547 -17.47 10.76 -27.45
C ASN A 547 -16.25 10.95 -28.36
N ALA A 548 -16.34 10.46 -29.60
CA ALA A 548 -15.22 10.44 -30.55
C ALA A 548 -14.64 11.83 -30.86
N ALA A 549 -15.47 12.88 -30.87
CA ALA A 549 -15.02 14.25 -31.11
C ALA A 549 -14.05 14.74 -30.02
N GLU A 550 -14.38 14.52 -28.75
CA GLU A 550 -13.54 14.88 -27.60
C GLU A 550 -12.25 14.05 -27.56
N ALA A 551 -12.34 12.76 -27.88
CA ALA A 551 -11.17 11.89 -28.00
C ALA A 551 -10.19 12.37 -29.08
N ARG A 552 -10.69 12.74 -30.27
CA ARG A 552 -9.86 13.31 -31.34
C ARG A 552 -9.27 14.68 -30.96
N ALA A 553 -10.02 15.51 -30.25
CA ALA A 553 -9.50 16.78 -29.72
C ALA A 553 -8.34 16.55 -28.74
N ALA A 554 -8.42 15.53 -27.88
CA ALA A 554 -7.33 15.15 -27.01
C ALA A 554 -6.09 14.68 -27.78
N ILE A 555 -6.25 13.89 -28.85
CA ILE A 555 -5.14 13.50 -29.75
C ILE A 555 -4.48 14.73 -30.37
N GLN A 556 -5.27 15.66 -30.92
CA GLN A 556 -4.74 16.89 -31.51
C GLN A 556 -3.97 17.73 -30.48
N LYS A 557 -4.48 17.82 -29.25
CA LYS A 557 -3.79 18.53 -28.18
C LYS A 557 -2.50 17.85 -27.76
N LEU A 558 -2.44 16.51 -27.70
CA LEU A 558 -1.19 15.76 -27.48
C LEU A 558 -0.17 16.05 -28.58
N GLN A 559 -0.60 16.08 -29.84
CA GLN A 559 0.26 16.43 -30.98
C GLN A 559 0.80 17.86 -30.89
N GLN A 560 -0.02 18.82 -30.44
CA GLN A 560 0.43 20.19 -30.20
C GLN A 560 1.48 20.24 -29.08
N LEU A 561 1.25 19.56 -27.96
CA LEU A 561 2.20 19.49 -26.85
C LEU A 561 3.53 18.84 -27.27
N ALA A 562 3.49 17.86 -28.17
CA ALA A 562 4.68 17.20 -28.70
C ALA A 562 5.62 18.16 -29.48
N THR A 563 5.16 19.36 -29.84
CA THR A 563 6.01 20.37 -30.49
C THR A 563 6.89 21.16 -29.51
N THR A 564 6.57 21.14 -28.21
CA THR A 564 7.27 21.94 -27.18
C THR A 564 7.86 21.09 -26.06
N ARG A 565 7.45 19.82 -25.94
CA ARG A 565 7.91 18.88 -24.91
C ARG A 565 7.84 17.45 -25.42
N PHE A 566 8.50 16.55 -24.71
CA PHE A 566 8.33 15.12 -24.93
C PHE A 566 6.89 14.68 -24.60
N VAL A 567 6.31 13.88 -25.49
CA VAL A 567 5.00 13.23 -25.35
C VAL A 567 5.13 11.82 -25.93
N PRO A 568 5.05 10.76 -25.09
CA PRO A 568 5.13 9.37 -25.55
C PRO A 568 4.11 9.04 -26.64
N ASN A 569 4.53 8.32 -27.70
CA ASN A 569 3.57 7.85 -28.73
C ASN A 569 2.55 6.84 -28.16
N LEU A 570 2.83 6.24 -27.00
CA LEU A 570 1.88 5.42 -26.24
C LEU A 570 0.57 6.18 -25.94
N TYR A 571 0.65 7.50 -25.72
CA TYR A 571 -0.52 8.28 -25.31
C TYR A 571 -1.60 8.41 -26.39
N PRO A 572 -1.30 8.93 -27.60
CA PRO A 572 -2.29 8.90 -28.67
C PRO A 572 -2.65 7.44 -29.05
N ALA A 573 -1.72 6.48 -28.93
CA ALA A 573 -2.03 5.07 -29.20
C ALA A 573 -3.17 4.56 -28.33
N ALA A 574 -3.11 4.81 -27.01
CA ALA A 574 -4.17 4.42 -26.09
C ALA A 574 -5.53 4.99 -26.54
N ILE A 575 -5.60 6.27 -26.90
CA ILE A 575 -6.86 6.88 -27.37
C ILE A 575 -7.38 6.19 -28.64
N HIS A 576 -6.51 5.89 -29.61
CA HIS A 576 -6.88 5.15 -30.82
C HIS A 576 -7.40 3.74 -30.51
N VAL A 577 -6.86 3.06 -29.47
CA VAL A 577 -7.44 1.79 -28.98
C VAL A 577 -8.86 1.99 -28.48
N GLY A 578 -9.12 3.02 -27.69
CA GLY A 578 -10.46 3.36 -27.21
C GLY A 578 -11.45 3.70 -28.34
N LEU A 579 -10.97 4.25 -29.46
CA LEU A 579 -11.76 4.52 -30.66
C LEU A 579 -11.99 3.26 -31.55
N GLY A 580 -11.32 2.15 -31.25
CA GLY A 580 -11.35 0.94 -32.07
C GLY A 580 -10.46 1.01 -33.33
N GLU A 581 -9.60 2.02 -33.44
CA GLU A 581 -8.74 2.28 -34.60
C GLU A 581 -7.41 1.50 -34.48
N LYS A 582 -7.50 0.16 -34.57
CA LYS A 582 -6.37 -0.76 -34.28
C LYS A 582 -5.13 -0.50 -35.12
N ASP A 583 -5.28 -0.18 -36.40
CA ASP A 583 -4.13 0.03 -37.30
C ASP A 583 -3.28 1.23 -36.87
N GLU A 584 -3.93 2.33 -36.49
CA GLU A 584 -3.26 3.52 -36.01
C GLU A 584 -2.68 3.31 -34.60
N ALA A 585 -3.40 2.60 -33.73
CA ALA A 585 -2.89 2.18 -32.44
C ALA A 585 -1.59 1.38 -32.58
N PHE A 586 -1.55 0.35 -33.43
CA PHE A 586 -0.32 -0.43 -33.65
C PHE A 586 0.80 0.38 -34.31
N ARG A 587 0.48 1.31 -35.21
CA ARG A 587 1.47 2.21 -35.80
C ARG A 587 2.17 3.04 -34.71
N LEU A 588 1.40 3.58 -33.77
CA LEU A 588 1.91 4.39 -32.66
C LEU A 588 2.60 3.54 -31.58
N LEU A 589 2.09 2.35 -31.27
CA LEU A 589 2.75 1.42 -30.33
C LEU A 589 4.12 0.96 -30.86
N ASN A 590 4.27 0.75 -32.17
CA ASN A 590 5.60 0.46 -32.74
C ASN A 590 6.56 1.66 -32.64
N ARG A 591 6.06 2.91 -32.72
CA ARG A 591 6.88 4.08 -32.42
C ARG A 591 7.23 4.19 -30.94
N ALA A 592 6.29 3.90 -30.05
CA ALA A 592 6.58 3.83 -28.61
C ALA A 592 7.65 2.77 -28.29
N PHE A 593 7.70 1.68 -29.07
CA PHE A 593 8.76 0.69 -28.97
C PHE A 593 10.12 1.25 -29.38
N GLU A 594 10.19 1.99 -30.49
CA GLU A 594 11.40 2.70 -30.93
C GLU A 594 11.86 3.75 -29.91
N GLU A 595 10.91 4.42 -29.24
CA GLU A 595 11.14 5.38 -28.16
C GLU A 595 11.57 4.74 -26.83
N LYS A 596 11.55 3.41 -26.74
CA LYS A 596 11.82 2.66 -25.50
C LYS A 596 10.90 3.05 -24.34
N ILE A 597 9.60 3.26 -24.64
CA ILE A 597 8.61 3.58 -23.61
C ILE A 597 8.46 2.40 -22.64
N ASP A 598 8.62 2.68 -21.35
CA ASP A 598 8.62 1.70 -20.27
C ASP A 598 7.28 1.00 -20.10
N ARG A 599 6.17 1.73 -20.24
CA ARG A 599 4.81 1.18 -20.07
C ARG A 599 4.44 0.10 -21.09
N LEU A 600 5.25 -0.16 -22.12
CA LEU A 600 5.01 -1.26 -23.05
C LEU A 600 5.04 -2.64 -22.37
N VAL A 601 5.87 -2.85 -21.35
CA VAL A 601 5.91 -4.14 -20.62
C VAL A 601 4.61 -4.39 -19.84
N TYR A 602 3.84 -3.36 -19.52
CA TYR A 602 2.56 -3.49 -18.82
C TYR A 602 1.42 -3.92 -19.75
N LEU A 603 1.55 -3.81 -21.07
CA LEU A 603 0.47 -4.15 -22.01
C LEU A 603 -0.01 -5.60 -21.88
N ASN A 604 0.84 -6.49 -21.36
CA ASN A 604 0.45 -7.86 -21.02
C ASN A 604 -0.77 -7.88 -20.08
N VAL A 605 -0.76 -7.04 -19.04
CA VAL A 605 -1.74 -7.02 -17.96
C VAL A 605 -2.74 -5.85 -18.04
N ASP A 606 -2.35 -4.75 -18.70
CA ASP A 606 -3.15 -3.52 -18.79
C ASP A 606 -4.49 -3.75 -19.49
N PRO A 607 -5.63 -3.40 -18.85
CA PRO A 607 -6.96 -3.38 -19.49
C PRO A 607 -7.02 -2.64 -20.82
N MET A 608 -6.21 -1.58 -21.00
CA MET A 608 -6.14 -0.80 -22.23
C MET A 608 -5.82 -1.70 -23.45
N ALA A 609 -5.04 -2.76 -23.26
CA ALA A 609 -4.63 -3.67 -24.33
C ALA A 609 -5.65 -4.79 -24.62
N ASP A 610 -6.69 -4.96 -23.80
CA ASP A 610 -7.68 -6.03 -23.94
C ASP A 610 -8.27 -6.10 -25.38
N PRO A 611 -8.63 -4.98 -26.05
CA PRO A 611 -9.14 -5.01 -27.42
C PRO A 611 -8.11 -5.43 -28.49
N LEU A 612 -6.82 -5.40 -28.15
CA LEU A 612 -5.71 -5.71 -29.06
C LEU A 612 -5.22 -7.15 -28.95
N ARG A 613 -5.42 -7.83 -27.80
CA ARG A 613 -4.81 -9.14 -27.52
C ARG A 613 -5.10 -10.23 -28.55
N SER A 614 -6.24 -10.17 -29.25
CA SER A 614 -6.61 -11.14 -30.29
C SER A 614 -5.95 -10.89 -31.65
N ASP A 615 -5.29 -9.74 -31.84
CA ASP A 615 -4.63 -9.37 -33.09
C ASP A 615 -3.19 -9.93 -33.10
N PRO A 616 -2.74 -10.64 -34.17
CA PRO A 616 -1.39 -11.21 -34.23
C PRO A 616 -0.26 -10.21 -34.03
N ARG A 617 -0.48 -8.93 -34.37
CA ARG A 617 0.50 -7.85 -34.16
C ARG A 617 0.78 -7.59 -32.68
N PHE A 618 -0.17 -7.90 -31.80
CA PHE A 618 0.02 -7.77 -30.35
C PHE A 618 1.06 -8.77 -29.84
N ALA A 619 0.91 -10.06 -30.18
CA ALA A 619 1.90 -11.08 -29.82
C ALA A 619 3.30 -10.74 -30.35
N GLN A 620 3.39 -10.21 -31.58
CA GLN A 620 4.66 -9.74 -32.14
C GLN A 620 5.26 -8.57 -31.36
N LEU A 621 4.44 -7.60 -30.91
CA LEU A 621 4.91 -6.49 -30.09
C LEU A 621 5.39 -6.99 -28.72
N MET A 622 4.64 -7.86 -28.06
CA MET A 622 4.98 -8.45 -26.77
C MET A 622 6.28 -9.25 -26.82
N ALA A 623 6.51 -10.02 -27.89
CA ALA A 623 7.75 -10.75 -28.12
C ALA A 623 8.97 -9.84 -28.23
N LYS A 624 8.82 -8.61 -28.75
CA LYS A 624 9.92 -7.65 -28.82
C LYS A 624 10.28 -7.05 -27.46
N VAL A 625 9.36 -7.07 -26.49
CA VAL A 625 9.55 -6.54 -25.13
C VAL A 625 9.67 -7.65 -24.08
N GLY A 626 10.05 -8.86 -24.50
CA GLY A 626 10.45 -9.95 -23.61
C GLY A 626 9.35 -10.94 -23.19
N PHE A 627 8.14 -10.85 -23.77
CA PHE A 627 7.02 -11.75 -23.46
C PHE A 627 6.73 -12.68 -24.64
N HIS A 628 6.82 -14.00 -24.44
CA HIS A 628 6.68 -15.01 -25.49
C HIS A 628 5.38 -15.80 -25.43
#